data_AF-M9ME37-F1
#
_entry.id   AF-M9ME37-F1
#
_cell.length_a   1.000
_cell.length_b   1.000
_cell.length_c   1.000
_cell.angle_alpha   90.00
_cell.angle_beta   90.00
_cell.angle_gamma   90.00
#
_symmetry.space_group_name_H-M   'P 1'
#
loop_
_entity.id
_entity.type
_entity.pdbx_description
1 polymer ?
#
loop_
_entity_poly.entity_id
_entity_poly.type
_entity_poly.pdbx_seq_one_letter_code
_entity_poly.pdbx_strand_id
1 'polypeptide(L)'
;MGFSFGSYSSICDEVAMVVCPLLGNSGLGLEPVCYSRNVEINKTIIFQPATCFIHIAALVMTAIMVYHIRSKYTAVGRKEIVLFFYLYAISEVLVIFLDSAIVPTYSAAYLYLTAVYVGLKTAIFWCLLINGFVGFQFAEDGTPKSLWFLRLSSVVLFGIGMFVSIATFKGIAGMSPTKQTGLWIVELIFPLACVLIYTVSQVLLVLRTLDDRWPLGDITFGLFFFAAGLILMYGFGEEVCRAVKHYIDGTFFGTLCMLLAVMMVYKYWDSITKEDLEFSVGSKQAVWEVKDAGFGTASSEGDGTMLGAGSAMTHDSFRGTSPSRFQGPGKSNMAYPPVGNYSH
;
A
#
# COMPACT_ATOMS: atom_id res chain seq x y z
N MET A 1 24.45 -0.48 -26.84
CA MET A 1 24.37 -0.52 -25.36
C MET A 1 24.33 -1.98 -24.94
N GLY A 2 25.41 -2.50 -24.35
CA GLY A 2 25.48 -3.90 -23.93
C GLY A 2 25.35 -3.98 -22.41
N PHE A 3 24.25 -4.55 -21.92
CA PHE A 3 24.10 -4.87 -20.50
C PHE A 3 25.19 -5.88 -20.09
N SER A 4 26.11 -5.47 -19.23
CA SER A 4 27.12 -6.39 -18.68
C SER A 4 26.62 -6.95 -17.36
N PHE A 5 26.45 -8.27 -17.29
CA PHE A 5 26.04 -8.95 -16.07
C PHE A 5 27.00 -8.63 -14.92
N GLY A 6 26.47 -8.23 -13.76
CA GLY A 6 27.24 -7.97 -12.54
C GLY A 6 28.09 -6.69 -12.56
N SER A 7 27.88 -5.80 -13.54
CA SER A 7 28.53 -4.49 -13.64
C SER A 7 27.47 -3.39 -13.62
N TYR A 8 27.74 -2.32 -12.88
CA TYR A 8 26.88 -1.14 -12.81
C TYR A 8 27.26 -0.03 -13.80
N SER A 9 28.40 -0.12 -14.50
CA SER A 9 28.86 0.93 -15.43
C SER A 9 27.77 1.35 -16.42
N SER A 10 27.28 0.42 -17.25
CA SER A 10 26.24 0.70 -18.23
C SER A 10 24.90 1.12 -17.63
N ILE A 11 24.61 0.74 -16.38
CA ILE A 11 23.33 1.08 -15.72
C ILE A 11 23.40 2.49 -15.16
N CYS A 12 24.52 2.81 -14.51
CA CYS A 12 24.77 4.13 -13.94
C CYS A 12 25.01 5.20 -15.01
N ASP A 13 25.47 4.82 -16.21
CA ASP A 13 25.57 5.72 -17.35
C ASP A 13 24.17 6.24 -17.78
N GLU A 14 23.13 5.39 -17.73
CA GLU A 14 21.78 5.76 -18.18
C GLU A 14 20.90 6.37 -17.09
N VAL A 15 21.14 6.04 -15.83
CA VAL A 15 20.29 6.49 -14.74
C VAL A 15 21.06 6.81 -13.47
N ALA A 16 20.71 7.93 -12.85
CA ALA A 16 21.25 8.36 -11.56
C ALA A 16 20.63 7.55 -10.41
N MET A 17 21.08 6.30 -10.22
CA MET A 17 20.66 5.54 -9.03
C MET A 17 21.44 5.97 -7.79
N VAL A 18 20.77 5.90 -6.64
CA VAL A 18 21.37 6.18 -5.32
C VAL A 18 22.65 5.38 -5.02
N VAL A 19 22.79 4.17 -5.59
CA VAL A 19 23.98 3.34 -5.37
C VAL A 19 25.18 3.77 -6.23
N CYS A 20 24.97 4.46 -7.35
CA CYS A 20 26.02 4.77 -8.33
C CYS A 20 27.18 5.61 -7.76
N PRO A 21 26.95 6.66 -6.94
CA PRO A 21 28.04 7.45 -6.35
C PRO A 21 28.97 6.67 -5.42
N LEU A 22 28.55 5.49 -4.93
CA LEU A 22 29.32 4.64 -4.01
C LEU A 22 30.11 3.53 -4.72
N LEU A 23 30.04 3.47 -6.05
CA LEU A 23 30.57 2.40 -6.88
C LEU A 23 31.70 2.90 -7.78
N GLY A 24 32.60 2.00 -8.21
CA GLY A 24 33.67 2.30 -9.17
C GLY A 24 35.10 2.22 -8.60
N ASN A 25 36.10 2.33 -9.49
CA ASN A 25 37.52 2.19 -9.15
C ASN A 25 38.16 3.49 -8.62
N SER A 26 37.62 4.65 -8.99
CA SER A 26 38.29 5.95 -8.87
C SER A 26 38.08 6.65 -7.52
N GLY A 27 37.26 6.07 -6.63
CA GLY A 27 36.83 6.70 -5.37
C GLY A 27 35.88 7.90 -5.55
N LEU A 28 35.57 8.29 -6.80
CA LEU A 28 34.72 9.43 -7.17
C LEU A 28 33.27 9.03 -7.48
N GLY A 29 32.95 7.74 -7.52
CA GLY A 29 31.61 7.24 -7.89
C GLY A 29 31.42 7.03 -9.40
N LEU A 30 30.37 6.31 -9.78
CA LEU A 30 29.85 6.27 -11.14
C LEU A 30 28.79 7.38 -11.30
N GLU A 31 28.82 8.08 -12.43
CA GLU A 31 27.90 9.18 -12.74
C GLU A 31 27.15 8.93 -14.06
N PRO A 32 25.90 9.41 -14.18
CA PRO A 32 25.14 9.32 -15.41
C PRO A 32 25.63 10.30 -16.47
N VAL A 33 25.52 9.90 -17.74
CA VAL A 33 25.86 10.74 -18.89
C VAL A 33 24.88 11.91 -19.03
N CYS A 34 23.61 11.68 -18.66
CA CYS A 34 22.55 12.68 -18.71
C CYS A 34 21.69 12.61 -17.44
N TYR A 35 21.50 13.75 -16.78
CA TYR A 35 20.65 13.87 -15.59
C TYR A 35 19.83 15.18 -15.63
N SER A 36 18.74 15.21 -14.84
CA SER A 36 17.89 16.40 -14.73
C SER A 36 18.68 17.58 -14.17
N ARG A 37 18.44 18.79 -14.68
CA ARG A 37 19.05 20.01 -14.15
C ARG A 37 18.73 20.18 -12.67
N ASN A 38 19.75 20.60 -11.93
CA ASN A 38 19.62 20.94 -10.53
C ASN A 38 19.01 22.33 -10.37
N VAL A 39 18.28 22.52 -9.27
CA VAL A 39 17.69 23.81 -8.92
C VAL A 39 18.32 24.30 -7.63
N GLU A 40 18.83 25.52 -7.64
CA GLU A 40 19.36 26.16 -6.44
C GLU A 40 18.25 26.94 -5.73
N ILE A 41 17.96 26.55 -4.48
CA ILE A 41 17.02 27.26 -3.61
C ILE A 41 17.78 27.69 -2.36
N ASN A 42 17.88 29.01 -2.14
CA ASN A 42 18.49 29.60 -0.94
C ASN A 42 19.87 29.00 -0.58
N LYS A 43 20.79 28.95 -1.57
CA LYS A 43 22.15 28.39 -1.47
C LYS A 43 22.24 26.87 -1.25
N THR A 44 21.13 26.14 -1.36
CA THR A 44 21.11 24.67 -1.38
C THR A 44 20.78 24.20 -2.79
N ILE A 45 21.62 23.33 -3.34
CA ILE A 45 21.41 22.73 -4.66
C ILE A 45 20.57 21.47 -4.45
N ILE A 46 19.37 21.44 -5.03
CA ILE A 46 18.51 20.27 -5.03
C ILE A 46 18.71 19.52 -6.35
N PHE A 47 19.05 18.25 -6.23
CA PHE A 47 19.17 17.36 -7.37
C PHE A 47 17.80 16.76 -7.72
N GLN A 48 17.57 16.53 -9.02
CA GLN A 48 16.38 15.85 -9.55
C GLN A 48 15.03 16.28 -8.93
N PRO A 49 14.70 17.60 -8.91
CA PRO A 49 13.50 18.09 -8.23
C PRO A 49 12.21 17.49 -8.79
N ALA A 50 12.15 17.18 -10.09
CA ALA A 50 11.01 16.55 -10.72
C ALA A 50 10.68 15.18 -10.10
N THR A 51 11.70 14.34 -9.89
CA THR A 51 11.56 13.01 -9.28
C THR A 51 11.14 13.14 -7.80
N CYS A 52 11.66 14.12 -7.07
CA CYS A 52 11.21 14.41 -5.70
C CYS A 52 9.71 14.72 -5.59
N PHE A 53 9.13 15.44 -6.55
CA PHE A 53 7.67 15.68 -6.56
C PHE A 53 6.87 14.39 -6.73
N ILE A 54 7.36 13.44 -7.53
CA ILE A 54 6.70 12.15 -7.69
C ILE A 54 6.77 11.32 -6.41
N HIS A 55 7.89 11.33 -5.68
CA HIS A 55 7.97 10.67 -4.38
C HIS A 55 7.00 11.29 -3.36
N ILE A 56 6.83 12.61 -3.35
CA ILE A 56 5.82 13.26 -2.49
C ILE A 56 4.41 12.81 -2.88
N ALA A 57 4.11 12.76 -4.18
CA ALA A 57 2.83 12.22 -4.66
C ALA A 57 2.66 10.74 -4.26
N ALA A 58 3.72 9.94 -4.32
CA ALA A 58 3.73 8.53 -3.89
C ALA A 58 3.35 8.40 -2.41
N LEU A 59 3.91 9.25 -1.55
CA LEU A 59 3.59 9.27 -0.12
C LEU A 59 2.13 9.63 0.13
N VAL A 60 1.60 10.65 -0.53
CA VAL A 60 0.18 11.05 -0.41
C VAL A 60 -0.73 9.92 -0.87
N MET A 61 -0.46 9.34 -2.04
CA MET A 61 -1.26 8.22 -2.56
C MET A 61 -1.18 7.00 -1.66
N THR A 62 0.01 6.69 -1.10
CA THR A 62 0.19 5.59 -0.14
C THR A 62 -0.61 5.82 1.13
N ALA A 63 -0.65 7.05 1.65
CA ALA A 63 -1.46 7.39 2.82
C ALA A 63 -2.97 7.16 2.55
N ILE A 64 -3.47 7.56 1.37
CA ILE A 64 -4.86 7.33 0.96
C ILE A 64 -5.16 5.83 0.86
N MET A 65 -4.29 5.05 0.21
CA MET A 65 -4.45 3.60 0.09
C MET A 65 -4.48 2.93 1.47
N VAL A 66 -3.56 3.27 2.37
CA VAL A 66 -3.54 2.73 3.73
C VAL A 66 -4.83 3.09 4.49
N TYR A 67 -5.35 4.30 4.32
CA TYR A 67 -6.62 4.70 4.93
C TYR A 67 -7.79 3.81 4.46
N HIS A 68 -7.91 3.56 3.16
CA HIS A 68 -8.95 2.68 2.61
C HIS A 68 -8.79 1.21 2.99
N ILE A 69 -7.56 0.70 3.08
CA ILE A 69 -7.33 -0.68 3.54
C ILE A 69 -7.80 -0.84 4.99
N ARG A 70 -7.52 0.17 5.83
CA ARG A 70 -7.87 0.14 7.25
C ARG A 70 -9.36 0.36 7.51
N SER A 71 -10.10 0.97 6.59
CA SER A 71 -11.55 1.13 6.72
C SER A 71 -12.33 -0.16 6.45
N LYS A 72 -11.73 -1.18 5.81
CA LYS A 72 -12.34 -2.51 5.65
C LYS A 72 -12.21 -3.34 6.93
N TYR A 73 -13.30 -3.93 7.41
CA TYR A 73 -13.34 -4.67 8.68
C TYR A 73 -13.03 -6.18 8.56
N THR A 74 -13.38 -6.81 7.43
CA THR A 74 -13.37 -8.27 7.23
C THR A 74 -12.51 -8.76 6.06
N ALA A 75 -11.69 -7.89 5.45
CA ALA A 75 -10.88 -8.24 4.28
C ALA A 75 -9.71 -9.20 4.59
N VAL A 76 -9.53 -10.19 3.72
CA VAL A 76 -8.39 -11.13 3.74
C VAL A 76 -7.08 -10.40 3.41
N GLY A 77 -6.01 -10.73 4.13
CA GLY A 77 -4.66 -10.21 3.99
C GLY A 77 -4.50 -8.76 4.46
N ARG A 78 -5.50 -8.19 5.16
CA ARG A 78 -5.52 -6.76 5.48
C ARG A 78 -4.30 -6.31 6.29
N LYS A 79 -3.85 -7.08 7.28
CA LYS A 79 -2.72 -6.66 8.14
C LYS A 79 -1.38 -6.87 7.44
N GLU A 80 -1.33 -7.86 6.57
CA GLU A 80 -0.19 -8.33 5.79
C GLU A 80 0.13 -7.30 4.68
N ILE A 81 -0.89 -6.89 3.91
CA ILE A 81 -0.73 -5.91 2.83
C ILE A 81 -0.43 -4.50 3.37
N VAL A 82 -0.96 -4.14 4.54
CA VAL A 82 -0.63 -2.86 5.19
C VAL A 82 0.86 -2.78 5.52
N LEU A 83 1.52 -3.90 5.87
CA LEU A 83 2.97 -3.88 6.08
C LEU A 83 3.73 -3.53 4.80
N PHE A 84 3.30 -4.07 3.64
CA PHE A 84 3.89 -3.72 2.35
C PHE A 84 3.82 -2.21 2.10
N PHE A 85 2.66 -1.57 2.30
CA PHE A 85 2.51 -0.13 2.13
C PHE A 85 3.29 0.70 3.16
N TYR A 86 3.45 0.20 4.40
CA TYR A 86 4.30 0.88 5.38
C TYR A 86 5.78 0.81 5.02
N LEU A 87 6.28 -0.34 4.54
CA LEU A 87 7.66 -0.44 4.06
C LEU A 87 7.89 0.45 2.84
N TYR A 88 6.92 0.47 1.91
CA TYR A 88 6.95 1.37 0.74
C TYR A 88 7.00 2.85 1.18
N ALA A 89 6.13 3.28 2.08
CA ALA A 89 6.14 4.66 2.59
C ALA A 89 7.47 5.04 3.26
N ILE A 90 8.06 4.15 4.07
CA ILE A 90 9.36 4.40 4.71
C ILE A 90 10.47 4.51 3.65
N SER A 91 10.44 3.66 2.62
CA SER A 91 11.38 3.71 1.50
C SER A 91 11.27 5.00 0.69
N GLU A 92 10.04 5.46 0.41
CA GLU A 92 9.78 6.72 -0.30
C GLU A 92 10.26 7.94 0.50
N VAL A 93 10.07 7.95 1.83
CA VAL A 93 10.65 9.00 2.69
C VAL A 93 12.18 9.01 2.59
N LEU A 94 12.80 7.83 2.65
CA LEU A 94 14.26 7.71 2.63
C LEU A 94 14.86 8.12 1.28
N VAL A 95 14.26 7.68 0.17
CA VAL A 95 14.78 7.97 -1.17
C VAL A 95 14.67 9.46 -1.51
N ILE A 96 13.66 10.18 -1.00
CA ILE A 96 13.57 11.64 -1.14
C ILE A 96 14.86 12.31 -0.65
N PHE A 97 15.41 11.90 0.50
CA PHE A 97 16.65 12.48 1.02
C PHE A 97 17.89 12.12 0.21
N LEU A 98 17.86 10.97 -0.46
CA LEU A 98 18.98 10.43 -1.22
C LEU A 98 19.04 11.00 -2.65
N ASP A 99 17.90 11.09 -3.34
CA ASP A 99 17.80 11.63 -4.71
C ASP A 99 17.90 13.15 -4.74
N SER A 100 17.35 13.85 -3.74
CA SER A 100 17.46 15.32 -3.64
C SER A 100 18.87 15.81 -3.29
N ALA A 101 19.77 14.89 -2.96
CA ALA A 101 21.10 15.13 -2.40
C ALA A 101 21.12 16.05 -1.16
N ILE A 102 20.01 16.11 -0.39
CA ILE A 102 19.98 16.75 0.93
C ILE A 102 21.05 16.12 1.83
N VAL A 103 21.24 14.80 1.71
CA VAL A 103 22.40 14.11 2.28
C VAL A 103 23.52 14.12 1.23
N PRO A 104 24.64 14.82 1.49
CA PRO A 104 25.71 14.90 0.51
C PRO A 104 26.38 13.54 0.30
N THR A 105 26.69 13.20 -0.95
CA THR A 105 27.30 11.92 -1.35
C THR A 105 28.68 11.67 -0.71
N TYR A 106 29.41 12.73 -0.38
CA TYR A 106 30.70 12.63 0.31
C TYR A 106 30.59 12.30 1.81
N SER A 107 29.39 12.39 2.39
CA SER A 107 29.18 12.10 3.80
C SER A 107 29.13 10.59 4.06
N ALA A 108 29.74 10.14 5.16
CA ALA A 108 29.60 8.76 5.62
C ALA A 108 28.14 8.36 5.87
N ALA A 109 27.25 9.33 6.16
CA ALA A 109 25.83 9.08 6.32
C ALA A 109 25.17 8.57 5.03
N TYR A 110 25.61 9.05 3.86
CA TYR A 110 25.05 8.64 2.56
C TYR A 110 25.22 7.14 2.33
N LEU A 111 26.39 6.59 2.69
CA LEU A 111 26.69 5.16 2.58
C LEU A 111 25.70 4.31 3.37
N TYR A 112 25.48 4.64 4.65
CA TYR A 112 24.59 3.84 5.51
C TYR A 112 23.12 4.03 5.12
N LEU A 113 22.69 5.23 4.76
CA LEU A 113 21.31 5.48 4.33
C LEU A 113 21.01 4.77 3.00
N THR A 114 21.95 4.76 2.07
CA THR A 114 21.84 3.99 0.82
C THR A 114 21.75 2.50 1.10
N ALA A 115 22.53 1.97 2.04
CA ALA A 115 22.44 0.56 2.43
C ALA A 115 21.08 0.21 3.06
N VAL A 116 20.54 1.09 3.91
CA VAL A 116 19.18 0.94 4.47
C VAL A 116 18.14 0.99 3.37
N TYR A 117 18.28 1.86 2.37
CA TYR A 117 17.38 1.93 1.22
C TYR A 117 17.39 0.64 0.40
N VAL A 118 18.57 0.10 0.09
CA VAL A 118 18.70 -1.20 -0.61
C VAL A 118 18.06 -2.32 0.21
N GLY A 119 18.27 -2.34 1.53
CA GLY A 119 17.59 -3.30 2.43
C GLY A 119 16.07 -3.12 2.48
N LEU A 120 15.56 -1.89 2.47
CA LEU A 120 14.12 -1.64 2.42
C LEU A 120 13.54 -2.14 1.10
N LYS A 121 14.22 -1.87 -0.02
CA LYS A 121 13.83 -2.36 -1.35
C LYS A 121 13.71 -3.88 -1.35
N THR A 122 14.71 -4.62 -0.85
CA THR A 122 14.66 -6.09 -0.78
C THR A 122 13.51 -6.59 0.09
N ALA A 123 13.28 -5.96 1.24
CA ALA A 123 12.17 -6.30 2.13
C ALA A 123 10.80 -6.02 1.51
N ILE A 124 10.63 -4.94 0.75
CA ILE A 124 9.37 -4.60 0.06
C ILE A 124 9.01 -5.69 -0.95
N PHE A 125 9.95 -6.08 -1.82
CA PHE A 125 9.70 -7.11 -2.83
C PHE A 125 9.49 -8.49 -2.22
N TRP A 126 10.21 -8.82 -1.14
CA TRP A 126 9.94 -10.03 -0.37
C TRP A 126 8.55 -10.03 0.26
N CYS A 127 8.17 -8.92 0.90
CA CYS A 127 6.85 -8.73 1.50
C CYS A 127 5.74 -8.87 0.45
N LEU A 128 5.92 -8.30 -0.74
CA LEU A 128 5.00 -8.46 -1.88
C LEU A 128 4.82 -9.94 -2.25
N LEU A 129 5.91 -10.68 -2.38
CA LEU A 129 5.89 -12.11 -2.71
C LEU A 129 5.14 -12.92 -1.64
N ILE A 130 5.40 -12.70 -0.36
CA ILE A 130 4.72 -13.42 0.73
C ILE A 130 3.23 -13.05 0.77
N ASN A 131 2.87 -11.79 0.56
CA ASN A 131 1.48 -11.37 0.43
C ASN A 131 0.76 -12.11 -0.71
N GLY A 132 1.44 -12.38 -1.82
CA GLY A 132 0.88 -13.16 -2.92
C GLY A 132 0.52 -14.60 -2.54
N PHE A 133 1.21 -15.20 -1.57
CA PHE A 133 0.89 -16.53 -1.07
C PHE A 133 -0.26 -16.57 -0.07
N VAL A 134 -0.59 -15.44 0.57
CA VAL A 134 -1.70 -15.35 1.54
C VAL A 134 -3.04 -15.69 0.87
N GLY A 135 -3.22 -15.31 -0.40
CA GLY A 135 -4.44 -15.62 -1.15
C GLY A 135 -4.71 -17.12 -1.36
N PHE A 136 -3.69 -17.98 -1.25
CA PHE A 136 -3.85 -19.43 -1.33
C PHE A 136 -4.27 -20.07 0.00
N GLN A 137 -4.38 -19.27 1.08
CA GLN A 137 -4.79 -19.72 2.41
C GLN A 137 -3.96 -20.88 2.98
N PHE A 138 -2.67 -21.00 2.59
CA PHE A 138 -1.76 -22.01 3.16
C PHE A 138 -1.57 -21.86 4.68
N ALA A 139 -1.68 -20.63 5.17
CA ALA A 139 -1.76 -20.30 6.58
C ALA A 139 -3.00 -19.43 6.80
N GLU A 140 -3.69 -19.67 7.92
CA GLU A 140 -4.82 -18.82 8.32
C GLU A 140 -4.38 -17.35 8.39
N ASP A 141 -4.99 -16.54 7.54
CA ASP A 141 -4.75 -15.11 7.44
C ASP A 141 -5.07 -14.37 8.75
N GLY A 142 -4.31 -13.33 9.07
CA GLY A 142 -4.48 -12.55 10.30
C GLY A 142 -4.09 -13.27 11.60
N THR A 143 -3.66 -14.54 11.54
CA THR A 143 -3.11 -15.23 12.72
C THR A 143 -1.79 -14.60 13.16
N PRO A 144 -1.51 -14.56 14.48
CA PRO A 144 -0.22 -14.05 14.97
C PRO A 144 0.98 -14.75 14.34
N LYS A 145 0.87 -16.05 14.02
CA LYS A 145 1.92 -16.83 13.36
C LYS A 145 2.22 -16.29 11.96
N SER A 146 1.19 -16.09 11.13
CA SER A 146 1.34 -15.51 9.78
C SER A 146 2.02 -14.13 9.83
N LEU A 147 1.54 -13.25 10.71
CA LEU A 147 2.07 -11.89 10.85
C LEU A 147 3.52 -11.85 11.34
N TRP A 148 3.86 -12.66 12.34
CA TRP A 148 5.23 -12.72 12.85
C TRP A 148 6.19 -13.35 11.83
N PHE A 149 5.74 -14.36 11.07
CA PHE A 149 6.52 -14.91 9.98
C PHE A 149 6.81 -13.86 8.91
N LEU A 150 5.79 -13.11 8.47
CA LEU A 150 5.93 -12.07 7.46
C LEU A 150 6.87 -10.95 7.94
N ARG A 151 6.73 -10.49 9.18
CA ARG A 151 7.59 -9.46 9.77
C ARG A 151 9.03 -9.92 9.92
N LEU A 152 9.25 -11.09 10.53
CA LEU A 152 10.60 -11.58 10.80
C LEU A 152 11.34 -11.91 9.50
N SER A 153 10.67 -12.56 8.54
CA SER A 153 11.28 -12.85 7.24
C SER A 153 11.63 -11.55 6.49
N SER A 154 10.76 -10.55 6.51
CA SER A 154 11.05 -9.24 5.90
C SER A 154 12.24 -8.53 6.58
N VAL A 155 12.36 -8.61 7.91
CA VAL A 155 13.52 -8.05 8.65
C VAL A 155 14.81 -8.79 8.32
N VAL A 156 14.76 -10.12 8.15
CA VAL A 156 15.92 -10.91 7.73
C VAL A 156 16.38 -10.50 6.33
N LEU A 157 15.47 -10.38 5.36
CA LEU A 157 15.79 -9.97 3.99
C LEU A 157 16.23 -8.51 3.91
N PHE A 158 15.69 -7.64 4.77
CA PHE A 158 16.19 -6.29 4.99
C PHE A 158 17.66 -6.31 5.43
N GLY A 159 17.97 -7.13 6.46
CA GLY A 159 19.33 -7.27 6.99
C GLY A 159 20.32 -7.81 5.96
N ILE A 160 19.90 -8.78 5.13
CA ILE A 160 20.72 -9.33 4.04
C ILE A 160 21.03 -8.24 3.00
N GLY A 161 20.01 -7.50 2.54
CA GLY A 161 20.20 -6.42 1.56
C GLY A 161 21.10 -5.30 2.08
N MET A 162 20.90 -4.91 3.34
CA MET A 162 21.74 -3.92 4.01
C MET A 162 23.18 -4.42 4.22
N PHE A 163 23.38 -5.69 4.57
CA PHE A 163 24.71 -6.26 4.74
C PHE A 163 25.48 -6.33 3.42
N VAL A 164 24.84 -6.82 2.35
CA VAL A 164 25.48 -6.95 1.02
C VAL A 164 25.87 -5.57 0.47
N SER A 165 25.02 -4.56 0.64
CA SER A 165 25.34 -3.19 0.22
C SER A 165 26.51 -2.60 1.02
N ILE A 166 26.51 -2.69 2.36
CA ILE A 166 27.64 -2.23 3.19
C ILE A 166 28.94 -2.96 2.82
N ALA A 167 28.87 -4.29 2.66
CA ALA A 167 30.01 -5.11 2.28
C ALA A 167 30.58 -4.68 0.92
N THR A 168 29.71 -4.35 -0.03
CA THR A 168 30.10 -3.84 -1.36
C THR A 168 30.75 -2.47 -1.26
N PHE A 169 30.12 -1.51 -0.56
CA PHE A 169 30.62 -0.12 -0.48
C PHE A 169 31.93 -0.01 0.29
N LYS A 170 32.12 -0.81 1.35
CA LYS A 170 33.35 -0.77 2.17
C LYS A 170 34.43 -1.74 1.74
N GLY A 171 34.15 -2.65 0.80
CA GLY A 171 35.10 -3.66 0.38
C GLY A 171 35.34 -4.79 1.39
N ILE A 172 34.29 -5.23 2.08
CA ILE A 172 34.35 -6.25 3.14
C ILE A 172 33.81 -7.59 2.59
N ALA A 173 34.24 -8.72 3.16
CA ALA A 173 33.75 -10.06 2.82
C ALA A 173 33.97 -10.48 1.34
N GLY A 174 35.06 -10.02 0.71
CA GLY A 174 35.42 -10.35 -0.67
C GLY A 174 34.62 -9.60 -1.74
N MET A 175 33.67 -8.75 -1.32
CA MET A 175 33.01 -7.77 -2.17
C MET A 175 33.87 -6.50 -2.24
N SER A 176 33.74 -5.75 -3.32
CA SER A 176 34.40 -4.46 -3.47
C SER A 176 33.53 -3.53 -4.32
N PRO A 177 33.75 -2.20 -4.25
CA PRO A 177 33.08 -1.25 -5.15
C PRO A 177 33.34 -1.53 -6.64
N THR A 178 34.28 -2.42 -6.94
CA THR A 178 34.70 -2.86 -8.28
C THR A 178 34.15 -4.25 -8.65
N LYS A 179 33.81 -5.09 -7.65
CA LYS A 179 33.20 -6.42 -7.81
C LYS A 179 31.77 -6.38 -7.27
N GLN A 180 30.86 -5.95 -8.12
CA GLN A 180 29.51 -5.50 -7.75
C GLN A 180 28.43 -6.57 -7.92
N THR A 181 28.82 -7.81 -8.24
CA THR A 181 27.90 -8.90 -8.59
C THR A 181 26.89 -9.20 -7.48
N GLY A 182 27.31 -9.16 -6.21
CA GLY A 182 26.42 -9.40 -5.07
C GLY A 182 25.32 -8.35 -4.96
N LEU A 183 25.68 -7.07 -5.07
CA LEU A 183 24.73 -5.96 -5.07
C LEU A 183 23.77 -6.05 -6.27
N TRP A 184 24.30 -6.39 -7.45
CA TRP A 184 23.52 -6.56 -8.69
C TRP A 184 22.42 -7.62 -8.55
N ILE A 185 22.75 -8.76 -7.95
CA ILE A 185 21.78 -9.84 -7.70
C ILE A 185 20.67 -9.36 -6.75
N VAL A 186 21.06 -8.72 -5.65
CA VAL A 186 20.14 -8.28 -4.59
C VAL A 186 19.23 -7.15 -5.06
N GLU A 187 19.73 -6.23 -5.88
CA GLU A 187 19.03 -5.00 -6.25
C GLU A 187 18.21 -5.13 -7.54
N LEU A 188 18.60 -6.03 -8.45
CA LEU A 188 17.97 -6.19 -9.77
C LEU A 188 17.33 -7.56 -9.93
N ILE A 189 18.10 -8.66 -9.79
CA ILE A 189 17.56 -10.01 -10.04
C ILE A 189 16.51 -10.39 -9.01
N PHE A 190 16.80 -10.21 -7.72
CA PHE A 190 15.93 -10.66 -6.65
C PHE A 190 14.55 -9.98 -6.70
N PRO A 191 14.44 -8.65 -6.83
CA PRO A 191 13.16 -7.98 -7.06
C PRO A 191 12.40 -8.51 -8.27
N LEU A 192 13.09 -8.70 -9.40
CA LEU A 192 12.48 -9.20 -10.62
C LEU A 192 11.92 -10.62 -10.43
N ALA A 193 12.67 -11.50 -9.78
CA ALA A 193 12.22 -12.84 -9.44
C ALA A 193 11.01 -12.81 -8.50
N CYS A 194 11.02 -11.94 -7.48
CA CYS A 194 9.89 -11.77 -6.57
C CYS A 194 8.60 -11.35 -7.31
N VAL A 195 8.71 -10.35 -8.19
CA VAL A 195 7.56 -9.88 -8.99
C VAL A 195 7.07 -10.97 -9.92
N LEU A 196 7.96 -11.69 -10.61
CA LEU A 196 7.56 -12.77 -11.52
C LEU A 196 6.81 -13.88 -10.78
N ILE A 197 7.36 -14.36 -9.65
CA ILE A 197 6.71 -15.39 -8.83
C ILE A 197 5.36 -14.89 -8.31
N TYR A 198 5.29 -13.64 -7.84
CA TYR A 198 4.05 -13.00 -7.40
C TYR A 198 3.01 -12.95 -8.53
N THR A 199 3.38 -12.46 -9.72
CA THR A 199 2.46 -12.35 -10.86
C THR A 199 1.94 -13.72 -11.28
N VAL A 200 2.82 -14.72 -11.42
CA VAL A 200 2.40 -16.09 -11.78
C VAL A 200 1.45 -16.66 -10.72
N SER A 201 1.76 -16.46 -9.43
CA SER A 201 0.89 -16.96 -8.36
C SER A 201 -0.47 -16.26 -8.35
N GLN A 202 -0.53 -14.94 -8.57
CA GLN A 202 -1.80 -14.21 -8.63
C GLN A 202 -2.65 -14.61 -9.84
N VAL A 203 -2.02 -14.80 -11.02
CA VAL A 203 -2.75 -15.28 -12.21
C VAL A 203 -3.32 -16.68 -11.96
N LEU A 204 -2.56 -17.58 -11.32
CA LEU A 204 -3.06 -18.92 -10.98
C LEU A 204 -4.23 -18.86 -10.00
N LEU A 205 -4.16 -18.01 -8.98
CA LEU A 205 -5.23 -17.81 -8.01
C LEU A 205 -6.51 -17.34 -8.70
N VAL A 206 -6.43 -16.29 -9.52
CA VAL A 206 -7.61 -15.73 -10.19
C VAL A 206 -8.21 -16.74 -11.17
N LEU A 207 -7.39 -17.45 -11.95
CA LEU A 207 -7.89 -18.40 -12.96
C LEU A 207 -8.48 -19.68 -12.37
N ARG A 208 -8.06 -20.10 -11.17
CA ARG A 208 -8.47 -21.37 -10.56
C ARG A 208 -9.51 -21.22 -9.46
N THR A 209 -9.52 -20.09 -8.76
CA THR A 209 -10.29 -19.92 -7.52
C THR A 209 -11.42 -18.90 -7.67
N LEU A 210 -11.25 -17.85 -8.50
CA LEU A 210 -12.22 -16.76 -8.60
C LEU A 210 -13.11 -16.90 -9.84
N ASP A 211 -14.40 -16.61 -9.67
CA ASP A 211 -15.36 -16.53 -10.79
C ASP A 211 -15.26 -15.20 -11.56
N ASP A 212 -14.96 -14.09 -10.85
CA ASP A 212 -14.73 -12.79 -11.48
C ASP A 212 -13.29 -12.68 -12.02
N ARG A 213 -13.19 -12.36 -13.32
CA ARG A 213 -11.91 -12.21 -14.03
C ARG A 213 -11.46 -10.76 -14.15
N TRP A 214 -12.24 -9.80 -13.65
CA TRP A 214 -11.83 -8.39 -13.61
C TRP A 214 -10.44 -8.16 -12.99
N PRO A 215 -10.04 -8.86 -11.90
CA PRO A 215 -8.71 -8.70 -11.30
C PRO A 215 -7.53 -9.05 -12.24
N LEU A 216 -7.74 -9.82 -13.32
CA LEU A 216 -6.70 -10.08 -14.32
C LEU A 216 -6.27 -8.80 -15.04
N GLY A 217 -7.20 -7.86 -15.24
CA GLY A 217 -6.89 -6.55 -15.79
C GLY A 217 -5.93 -5.78 -14.87
N ASP A 218 -6.18 -5.80 -13.56
CA ASP A 218 -5.33 -5.11 -12.60
C ASP A 218 -3.90 -5.68 -12.58
N ILE A 219 -3.76 -7.01 -12.62
CA ILE A 219 -2.44 -7.68 -12.72
C ILE A 219 -1.73 -7.28 -14.02
N THR A 220 -2.44 -7.28 -15.14
CA THR A 220 -1.87 -6.98 -16.46
C THR A 220 -1.37 -5.55 -16.54
N PHE A 221 -2.17 -4.57 -16.08
CA PHE A 221 -1.75 -3.18 -16.01
C PHE A 221 -0.62 -2.96 -15.01
N GLY A 222 -0.63 -3.65 -13.86
CA GLY A 222 0.48 -3.61 -12.90
C GLY A 222 1.80 -4.09 -13.51
N LEU A 223 1.78 -5.22 -14.20
CA LEU A 223 2.97 -5.75 -14.90
C LEU A 223 3.42 -4.82 -16.04
N PHE A 224 2.47 -4.26 -16.80
CA PHE A 224 2.76 -3.30 -17.85
C PHE A 224 3.49 -2.07 -17.31
N PHE A 225 2.98 -1.44 -16.24
CA PHE A 225 3.63 -0.27 -15.65
C PHE A 225 4.98 -0.62 -15.03
N PHE A 226 5.10 -1.77 -14.37
CA PHE A 226 6.38 -2.22 -13.84
C PHE A 226 7.43 -2.42 -14.95
N ALA A 227 7.08 -3.15 -16.01
CA ALA A 227 7.99 -3.40 -17.14
C ALA A 227 8.33 -2.10 -17.89
N ALA A 228 7.33 -1.24 -18.14
CA ALA A 228 7.54 0.06 -18.75
C ALA A 228 8.48 0.94 -17.91
N GLY A 229 8.33 0.93 -16.58
CA GLY A 229 9.22 1.63 -15.67
C GLY A 229 10.66 1.14 -15.77
N LEU A 230 10.89 -0.18 -15.77
CA LEU A 230 12.23 -0.75 -15.93
C LEU A 230 12.85 -0.39 -17.30
N ILE A 231 12.07 -0.48 -18.38
CA ILE A 231 12.54 -0.20 -19.73
C ILE A 231 12.88 1.29 -19.90
N LEU A 232 12.02 2.19 -19.43
CA LEU A 232 12.26 3.63 -19.52
C LEU A 232 13.43 4.06 -18.64
N MET A 233 13.57 3.48 -17.45
CA MET A 233 14.60 3.84 -16.49
C MET A 233 15.99 3.28 -16.88
N TYR A 234 16.08 2.00 -17.24
CA TYR A 234 17.36 1.33 -17.49
C TYR A 234 17.71 1.14 -18.97
N GLY A 235 16.73 1.26 -19.87
CA GLY A 235 16.92 1.04 -21.31
C GLY A 235 16.97 2.30 -22.14
N PHE A 236 16.19 3.33 -21.77
CA PHE A 236 16.04 4.57 -22.55
C PHE A 236 16.32 5.85 -21.74
N GLY A 237 17.05 5.73 -20.62
CA GLY A 237 17.26 6.85 -19.68
C GLY A 237 17.97 8.04 -20.33
N GLU A 238 19.05 7.80 -21.06
CA GLU A 238 19.80 8.84 -21.78
C GLU A 238 18.97 9.47 -22.92
N GLU A 239 18.29 8.68 -23.74
CA GLU A 239 17.48 9.20 -24.84
C GLU A 239 16.34 10.08 -24.34
N VAL A 240 15.65 9.66 -23.28
CA VAL A 240 14.57 10.43 -22.66
C VAL A 240 15.12 11.74 -22.08
N CYS A 241 16.25 11.68 -21.37
CA CYS A 241 16.86 12.87 -20.78
C CYS A 241 17.28 13.90 -21.86
N ARG A 242 17.85 13.44 -22.98
CA ARG A 242 18.22 14.30 -24.10
C ARG A 242 16.99 14.85 -24.84
N ALA A 243 15.97 14.02 -25.06
CA ALA A 243 14.73 14.43 -25.73
C ALA A 243 13.99 15.54 -24.99
N VAL A 244 13.98 15.48 -23.65
CA VAL A 244 13.34 16.49 -22.78
C VAL A 244 14.33 17.56 -22.31
N LYS A 245 15.45 17.78 -23.02
CA LYS A 245 16.43 18.86 -22.78
C LYS A 245 16.92 18.97 -21.32
N HIS A 246 17.10 17.82 -20.65
CA HIS A 246 17.53 17.72 -19.25
C HIS A 246 16.55 18.31 -18.22
N TYR A 247 15.25 18.44 -18.54
CA TYR A 247 14.23 18.80 -17.54
C TYR A 247 13.73 17.60 -16.74
N ILE A 248 13.75 16.42 -17.36
CA ILE A 248 13.28 15.14 -16.82
C ILE A 248 14.30 14.09 -17.24
N ASP A 249 14.52 13.08 -16.41
CA ASP A 249 15.43 11.96 -16.62
C ASP A 249 14.71 10.60 -16.50
N GLY A 250 15.44 9.51 -16.69
CA GLY A 250 14.90 8.15 -16.55
C GLY A 250 14.36 7.83 -15.15
N THR A 251 14.93 8.42 -14.09
CA THR A 251 14.46 8.19 -12.71
C THR A 251 13.03 8.67 -12.51
N PHE A 252 12.66 9.83 -13.06
CA PHE A 252 11.30 10.37 -12.97
C PHE A 252 10.26 9.40 -13.54
N PHE A 253 10.48 8.90 -14.77
CA PHE A 253 9.55 7.96 -15.40
C PHE A 253 9.56 6.60 -14.71
N GLY A 254 10.73 6.13 -14.25
CA GLY A 254 10.85 4.94 -13.42
C GLY A 254 9.99 5.04 -12.16
N THR A 255 10.16 6.10 -11.36
CA THR A 255 9.40 6.33 -10.12
C THR A 255 7.90 6.49 -10.39
N LEU A 256 7.51 7.22 -11.44
CA LEU A 256 6.10 7.37 -11.83
C LEU A 256 5.47 6.02 -12.16
N CYS A 257 6.13 5.22 -13.01
CA CYS A 257 5.65 3.90 -13.38
C CYS A 257 5.63 2.92 -12.19
N MET A 258 6.59 3.01 -11.28
CA MET A 258 6.60 2.23 -10.04
C MET A 258 5.43 2.60 -9.12
N LEU A 259 5.13 3.89 -8.97
CA LEU A 259 3.95 4.37 -8.24
C LEU A 259 2.66 3.80 -8.85
N LEU A 260 2.51 3.87 -10.18
CA LEU A 260 1.35 3.30 -10.87
C LEU A 260 1.26 1.78 -10.69
N ALA A 261 2.38 1.06 -10.74
CA ALA A 261 2.40 -0.38 -10.46
C ALA A 261 1.94 -0.70 -9.04
N VAL A 262 2.41 0.05 -8.03
CA VAL A 262 1.98 -0.09 -6.62
C VAL A 262 0.48 0.22 -6.47
N MET A 263 -0.04 1.22 -7.19
CA MET A 263 -1.48 1.50 -7.22
C MET A 263 -2.29 0.34 -7.81
N MET A 264 -1.76 -0.34 -8.83
CA MET A 264 -2.42 -1.53 -9.39
C MET A 264 -2.37 -2.72 -8.44
N VAL A 265 -1.31 -2.88 -7.64
CA VAL A 265 -1.27 -3.88 -6.55
C VAL A 265 -2.36 -3.59 -5.51
N TYR A 266 -2.55 -2.32 -5.13
CA TYR A 266 -3.66 -1.92 -4.27
C TYR A 266 -5.03 -2.24 -4.89
N LYS A 267 -5.25 -1.85 -6.16
CA LYS A 267 -6.53 -2.10 -6.86
C LYS A 267 -6.83 -3.59 -6.98
N TYR A 268 -5.82 -4.40 -7.28
CA TYR A 268 -5.95 -5.85 -7.31
C TYR A 268 -6.40 -6.39 -5.94
N TRP A 269 -5.72 -6.00 -4.86
CA TRP A 269 -6.11 -6.40 -3.49
C TRP A 269 -7.52 -5.93 -3.13
N ASP A 270 -7.87 -4.70 -3.50
CA ASP A 270 -9.21 -4.16 -3.28
C ASP A 270 -10.27 -4.98 -4.04
N SER A 271 -9.99 -5.37 -5.29
CA SER A 271 -10.93 -6.08 -6.15
C SER A 271 -11.24 -7.49 -5.67
N ILE A 272 -10.26 -8.21 -5.12
CA ILE A 272 -10.47 -9.56 -4.55
C ILE A 272 -11.08 -9.54 -3.15
N THR A 273 -11.33 -8.36 -2.56
CA THR A 273 -11.91 -8.19 -1.21
C THR A 273 -13.18 -7.33 -1.24
N LYS A 274 -13.90 -7.29 -2.37
CA LYS A 274 -15.13 -6.48 -2.53
C LYS A 274 -16.35 -7.13 -1.87
N GLU A 275 -16.48 -8.44 -1.97
CA GLU A 275 -17.65 -9.22 -1.52
C GLU A 275 -17.87 -9.22 0.01
N ASP A 276 -16.83 -8.92 0.79
CA ASP A 276 -16.92 -8.78 2.25
C ASP A 276 -17.78 -7.59 2.73
N LEU A 277 -18.04 -6.60 1.87
CA LEU A 277 -18.84 -5.41 2.22
C LEU A 277 -20.34 -5.61 2.05
N GLU A 278 -20.77 -6.58 1.23
CA GLU A 278 -22.19 -6.86 0.96
C GLU A 278 -22.91 -7.49 2.16
N PHE A 279 -22.15 -8.15 3.05
CA PHE A 279 -22.67 -8.75 4.27
C PHE A 279 -22.80 -7.78 5.45
N SER A 280 -22.29 -6.54 5.33
CA SER A 280 -22.36 -5.52 6.39
C SER A 280 -23.43 -4.44 6.16
N VAL A 281 -24.07 -4.39 4.98
CA VAL A 281 -25.15 -3.44 4.70
C VAL A 281 -26.44 -4.19 4.38
N GLY A 282 -27.16 -4.56 5.44
CA GLY A 282 -28.58 -4.89 5.37
C GLY A 282 -28.92 -6.09 4.50
N SER A 283 -28.95 -7.28 5.13
CA SER A 283 -30.07 -8.17 4.85
C SER A 283 -31.35 -7.36 5.08
N LYS A 284 -31.92 -6.79 4.03
CA LYS A 284 -33.36 -6.80 3.93
C LYS A 284 -33.68 -8.28 3.97
N GLN A 285 -33.99 -8.77 5.17
CA GLN A 285 -34.58 -10.06 5.40
C GLN A 285 -35.57 -10.24 4.26
N ALA A 286 -35.35 -11.26 3.43
CA ALA A 286 -36.43 -11.80 2.65
C ALA A 286 -37.47 -12.19 3.69
N VAL A 287 -38.42 -11.29 3.93
CA VAL A 287 -39.63 -11.57 4.68
C VAL A 287 -40.32 -12.59 3.80
N TRP A 288 -40.10 -13.87 4.12
CA TRP A 288 -40.97 -14.91 3.63
C TRP A 288 -42.33 -14.60 4.25
N GLU A 289 -43.15 -13.83 3.54
CA GLU A 289 -44.58 -13.81 3.84
C GLU A 289 -45.07 -15.23 3.62
N VAL A 290 -45.23 -15.97 4.72
CA VAL A 290 -46.04 -17.18 4.74
C VAL A 290 -47.45 -16.71 4.44
N LYS A 291 -47.82 -16.76 3.17
CA LYS A 291 -49.20 -16.61 2.75
C LYS A 291 -49.88 -17.91 3.13
N ASP A 292 -50.51 -17.94 4.31
CA ASP A 292 -51.33 -19.07 4.70
C ASP A 292 -52.36 -19.32 3.59
N ALA A 293 -52.15 -20.43 2.91
CA ALA A 293 -53.04 -20.96 1.91
C ALA A 293 -54.34 -21.35 2.61
N GLY A 294 -55.45 -20.89 2.05
CA GLY A 294 -56.77 -21.12 2.60
C GLY A 294 -57.06 -22.60 2.86
N PHE A 295 -57.50 -22.88 4.08
CA PHE A 295 -58.40 -23.98 4.38
C PHE A 295 -59.67 -23.37 4.95
N GLY A 296 -60.73 -23.38 4.13
CA GLY A 296 -62.05 -22.92 4.53
C GLY A 296 -62.77 -23.95 5.38
N THR A 297 -63.66 -23.45 6.24
CA THR A 297 -64.98 -24.05 6.50
C THR A 297 -65.92 -22.94 6.95
N ALA A 298 -67.10 -22.91 6.32
CA ALA A 298 -68.20 -21.97 6.52
C ALA A 298 -68.91 -22.15 7.87
N SER A 299 -69.51 -21.08 8.42
CA SER A 299 -70.95 -20.98 8.75
C SER A 299 -71.30 -19.84 9.74
N SER A 300 -72.38 -19.11 9.40
CA SER A 300 -73.36 -18.36 10.21
C SER A 300 -72.98 -17.34 11.30
N GLU A 301 -73.51 -16.12 11.11
CA GLU A 301 -74.41 -15.35 11.99
C GLU A 301 -74.20 -15.28 13.52
N GLY A 302 -74.30 -14.06 14.06
CA GLY A 302 -74.94 -13.83 15.37
C GLY A 302 -74.15 -12.99 16.38
N ASP A 303 -74.53 -11.71 16.46
CA ASP A 303 -74.76 -10.86 17.65
C ASP A 303 -74.10 -11.16 19.03
N GLY A 304 -73.64 -10.08 19.69
CA GLY A 304 -73.81 -9.90 21.14
C GLY A 304 -72.69 -10.29 22.14
N THR A 305 -72.17 -9.25 22.82
CA THR A 305 -71.85 -9.17 24.26
C THR A 305 -70.60 -9.81 24.92
N MET A 306 -69.95 -8.94 25.71
CA MET A 306 -68.95 -9.11 26.78
C MET A 306 -68.84 -10.45 27.51
N LEU A 307 -67.60 -10.84 27.88
CA LEU A 307 -67.09 -10.96 29.27
C LEU A 307 -65.70 -11.62 29.28
N GLY A 308 -64.80 -11.10 30.12
CA GLY A 308 -63.42 -11.59 30.26
C GLY A 308 -63.23 -12.66 31.35
N ALA A 309 -62.02 -13.24 31.34
CA ALA A 309 -61.27 -13.80 32.46
C ALA A 309 -59.87 -14.14 31.89
N GLY A 310 -58.70 -13.79 32.44
CA GLY A 310 -58.35 -13.43 33.80
C GLY A 310 -57.61 -14.60 34.47
N SER A 311 -56.32 -14.39 34.79
CA SER A 311 -55.42 -15.19 35.69
C SER A 311 -54.51 -16.21 34.99
N ALA A 312 -53.22 -16.41 35.32
CA ALA A 312 -52.34 -15.97 36.42
C ALA A 312 -50.86 -16.03 35.91
N MET A 313 -49.99 -15.03 36.08
CA MET A 313 -49.13 -14.70 37.26
C MET A 313 -48.21 -15.84 37.75
N THR A 314 -46.89 -15.69 37.53
CA THR A 314 -45.78 -15.73 38.52
C THR A 314 -44.45 -15.27 37.84
N HIS A 315 -43.91 -14.10 38.18
CA HIS A 315 -42.76 -13.83 39.10
C HIS A 315 -41.39 -14.41 38.60
N ASP A 316 -40.23 -13.73 38.55
CA ASP A 316 -39.82 -12.44 39.13
C ASP A 316 -38.41 -11.97 38.63
N SER A 317 -38.25 -10.65 38.46
CA SER A 317 -37.13 -9.76 38.87
C SER A 317 -35.65 -9.89 38.40
N PHE A 318 -35.14 -8.90 37.64
CA PHE A 318 -34.18 -7.81 38.05
C PHE A 318 -33.69 -7.03 36.79
N ARG A 319 -34.18 -5.80 36.51
CA ARG A 319 -33.79 -4.46 37.04
C ARG A 319 -32.71 -3.76 36.18
N GLY A 320 -33.18 -3.02 35.17
CA GLY A 320 -32.43 -1.92 34.55
C GLY A 320 -32.51 -0.68 35.44
N THR A 321 -31.36 0.00 35.63
CA THR A 321 -31.30 1.29 36.32
C THR A 321 -30.37 2.22 35.54
N SER A 322 -30.94 3.23 34.89
CA SER A 322 -30.22 4.48 34.57
C SER A 322 -30.55 5.51 35.65
N PRO A 323 -29.55 6.27 36.11
CA PRO A 323 -29.77 7.61 36.65
C PRO A 323 -28.83 8.60 35.93
N SER A 324 -29.08 9.90 35.80
CA SER A 324 -30.14 10.79 36.26
C SER A 324 -29.83 12.18 35.66
N ARG A 325 -30.87 12.92 35.25
CA ARG A 325 -30.77 14.36 34.93
C ARG A 325 -31.22 15.13 36.18
N PHE A 326 -30.33 15.97 36.70
CA PHE A 326 -30.59 16.85 37.84
C PHE A 326 -31.74 17.83 37.55
N GLN A 327 -32.65 17.98 38.52
CA GLN A 327 -33.72 18.98 38.54
C GLN A 327 -33.49 19.89 39.76
N GLY A 328 -33.35 21.20 39.53
CA GLY A 328 -33.39 22.24 40.57
C GLY A 328 -34.81 22.83 40.70
N PRO A 329 -35.18 23.39 41.87
CA PRO A 329 -36.58 23.73 42.15
C PRO A 329 -36.89 25.23 41.97
N GLY A 330 -38.14 25.54 41.62
CA GLY A 330 -38.83 26.72 42.19
C GLY A 330 -39.42 27.77 41.25
N LYS A 331 -40.76 27.76 41.21
CA LYS A 331 -41.69 28.91 41.27
C LYS A 331 -41.95 29.83 40.05
N SER A 332 -43.24 30.21 40.03
CA SER A 332 -43.93 31.40 39.50
C SER A 332 -44.28 31.50 38.01
N ASN A 333 -45.60 31.49 37.79
CA ASN A 333 -46.40 32.28 36.85
C ASN A 333 -45.66 33.35 36.04
N MET A 334 -46.02 33.49 34.76
CA MET A 334 -46.74 34.67 34.21
C MET A 334 -46.36 34.96 32.74
N ALA A 335 -47.41 35.09 31.91
CA ALA A 335 -47.55 35.94 30.73
C ALA A 335 -46.54 35.89 29.56
N TYR A 336 -47.08 35.62 28.38
CA TYR A 336 -46.55 36.07 27.08
C TYR A 336 -46.56 37.60 26.98
N PRO A 337 -45.62 38.17 26.20
CA PRO A 337 -45.93 39.31 25.34
C PRO A 337 -45.50 39.07 23.86
N PRO A 338 -45.93 39.95 22.94
CA PRO A 338 -46.38 39.56 21.61
C PRO A 338 -45.38 39.78 20.47
N VAL A 339 -45.82 39.29 19.30
CA VAL A 339 -45.33 39.48 17.94
C VAL A 339 -45.03 40.95 17.61
N GLY A 340 -43.91 41.20 16.93
CA GLY A 340 -43.59 42.44 16.23
C GLY A 340 -42.98 42.16 14.85
N ASN A 341 -43.78 42.43 13.80
CA ASN A 341 -43.36 42.50 12.39
C ASN A 341 -42.46 43.71 12.12
N TYR A 342 -41.49 43.60 11.21
CA TYR A 342 -41.07 44.60 10.19
C TYR A 342 -40.14 43.86 9.19
N SER A 343 -40.61 43.47 7.99
CA SER A 343 -40.65 44.21 6.72
C SER A 343 -39.28 44.43 6.05
N HIS A 344 -39.16 43.84 4.86
CA HIS A 344 -38.34 44.18 3.67
C HIS A 344 -36.87 44.56 3.80
#